data_AF-A0A2V5LQF1-F1
#
_entry.id   AF-A0A2V5LQF1-F1
#
_cell.length_a   1.000
_cell.length_b   1.000
_cell.length_c   1.000
_cell.angle_alpha   90.00
_cell.angle_beta   90.00
_cell.angle_gamma   90.00
#
_symmetry.space_group_name_H-M   'P 1'
#
loop_
_entity.id
_entity.type
_entity.pdbx_description
1 polymer ?
#
loop_
_entity_poly.entity_id
_entity_poly.type
_entity_poly.pdbx_seq_one_letter_code
_entity_poly.pdbx_strand_id
1 'polypeptide(L)' 'ICAVAELLRNTPAICRKCYVHPAIVEAYVSGRQVAGLRDTIKNPDKIKLRTVESAVVKFLRAQRSNT' A
#
# COMPACT_ATOMS: atom_id res chain seq x y z
N ILE A 1 4.97 8.51 -0.42
CA ILE A 1 5.97 8.40 -1.51
C ILE A 1 7.30 9.00 -1.10
N CYS A 2 7.41 10.32 -0.83
CA CYS A 2 8.69 10.96 -0.49
C CYS A 2 9.42 10.30 0.69
N ALA A 3 8.72 10.05 1.80
CA ALA A 3 9.31 9.37 2.97
C ALA A 3 9.89 7.98 2.65
N VAL A 4 9.23 7.21 1.77
CA VAL A 4 9.71 5.89 1.33
C VAL A 4 10.89 6.04 0.35
N ALA A 5 10.85 7.07 -0.50
CA ALA A 5 11.94 7.39 -1.41
C ALA A 5 13.22 7.74 -0.63
N GLU A 6 13.11 8.55 0.42
CA GLU A 6 14.20 8.88 1.34
C GLU A 6 14.76 7.63 2.05
N LEU A 7 13.88 6.81 2.62
CA LEU A 7 14.26 5.56 3.30
C LEU A 7 15.03 4.60 2.38
N LEU A 8 14.57 4.46 1.14
CA LEU A 8 15.17 3.56 0.16
C LEU A 8 16.32 4.22 -0.63
N ARG A 9 16.69 5.47 -0.30
CA ARG A 9 17.68 6.29 -1.02
C ARG A 9 17.46 6.32 -2.54
N ASN A 10 16.21 6.56 -2.93
CA ASN A 10 15.76 6.70 -4.30
C ASN A 10 15.06 8.06 -4.52
N THR A 11 14.84 8.46 -5.77
CA THR A 11 14.00 9.64 -6.07
C THR A 11 12.51 9.31 -5.94
N PRO A 12 11.63 10.30 -5.66
CA PRO A 12 10.18 10.06 -5.64
C PRO A 12 9.63 9.44 -6.93
N ALA A 13 10.21 9.81 -8.09
CA ALA A 13 9.85 9.24 -9.38
C ALA A 13 10.16 7.74 -9.44
N ILE A 14 11.35 7.32 -9.01
CA ILE A 14 11.74 5.90 -8.97
C ILE A 14 10.93 5.13 -7.92
N CYS A 15 10.72 5.70 -6.73
CA CYS A 15 9.89 5.09 -5.69
C CYS A 15 8.47 4.78 -6.20
N ARG A 16 7.83 5.76 -6.84
CA ARG A 16 6.48 5.60 -7.42
C ARG A 16 6.45 4.57 -8.54
N LYS A 17 7.47 4.54 -9.41
CA LYS A 17 7.49 3.65 -10.58
C LYS A 17 7.82 2.20 -10.23
N CYS A 18 8.74 1.97 -9.29
CA CYS A 18 9.36 0.65 -9.10
C CYS A 18 9.01 -0.02 -7.76
N TYR A 19 8.58 0.72 -6.74
CA TYR A 19 8.38 0.17 -5.39
C TYR A 19 6.93 0.14 -4.92
N VAL A 20 6.08 1.03 -5.45
CA VAL A 20 4.68 1.14 -5.03
C VAL A 20 3.78 0.71 -6.19
N HIS A 21 2.89 -0.25 -5.93
CA HIS A 21 1.94 -0.71 -6.94
C HIS A 21 0.91 0.39 -7.25
N PRO A 22 0.67 0.75 -8.54
CA PRO A 22 -0.22 1.87 -8.92
C PRO A 22 -1.62 1.79 -8.31
N ALA A 23 -2.21 0.60 -8.28
CA ALA A 23 -3.53 0.36 -7.69
C ALA A 23 -3.67 0.79 -6.22
N ILE A 24 -2.57 0.82 -5.44
CA ILE A 24 -2.58 1.32 -4.06
C ILE A 24 -2.75 2.84 -4.04
N VAL A 25 -2.04 3.54 -4.92
CA VAL A 25 -2.11 5.00 -5.05
C VAL A 25 -3.46 5.41 -5.61
N GLU A 26 -3.94 4.72 -6.64
CA GLU A 26 -5.26 4.96 -7.23
C GLU A 26 -6.38 4.77 -6.20
N ALA A 27 -6.38 3.67 -5.44
CA ALA A 27 -7.36 3.47 -4.39
C ALA A 27 -7.34 4.61 -3.37
N TYR A 28 -6.17 5.01 -2.90
CA TYR A 28 -6.03 6.12 -1.97
C TYR A 28 -6.59 7.44 -2.53
N VAL A 29 -6.26 7.78 -3.78
CA VAL A 29 -6.76 8.99 -4.45
C VAL A 29 -8.28 8.93 -4.66
N SER A 30 -8.84 7.75 -4.94
CA SER A 30 -10.29 7.55 -5.06
C SER A 30 -11.01 7.45 -3.70
N GLY A 31 -10.33 7.68 -2.58
CA GLY A 31 -10.91 7.52 -1.23
C GLY A 31 -11.21 6.07 -0.84
N ARG A 32 -10.82 5.09 -1.66
CA ARG A 32 -10.91 3.66 -1.36
C ARG A 32 -9.74 3.25 -0.47
N GLN A 33 -9.96 2.27 0.39
CA GLN A 33 -8.93 1.77 1.30
C GLN A 33 -8.80 0.25 1.17
N VAL A 34 -7.59 -0.26 1.42
CA VAL A 34 -7.39 -1.70 1.60
C VAL A 34 -8.12 -2.11 2.88
N ALA A 35 -9.15 -2.94 2.74
CA ALA A 35 -9.94 -3.41 3.88
C ALA A 35 -9.04 -4.07 4.93
N GLY A 36 -9.24 -3.72 6.20
CA GLY A 36 -8.45 -4.25 7.32
C GLY A 36 -7.13 -3.53 7.61
N LEU A 37 -6.69 -2.55 6.80
CA LEU A 37 -5.49 -1.75 7.10
C LEU A 37 -5.76 -0.57 8.05
N ARG A 38 -6.97 -0.01 8.05
CA ARG A 38 -7.27 1.23 8.80
C ARG A 38 -7.07 1.09 10.31
N ASP A 39 -7.42 -0.06 10.87
CA ASP A 39 -7.26 -0.33 12.30
C ASP A 39 -5.80 -0.67 12.67
N THR A 40 -5.04 -1.24 11.73
CA THR A 40 -3.61 -1.51 11.94
C THR A 40 -2.76 -0.24 11.96
N ILE A 41 -3.18 0.82 11.27
CA ILE A 41 -2.49 2.12 11.27
C ILE A 41 -2.67 2.87 12.60
N LYS A 42 -3.79 2.66 13.30
CA LYS A 42 -4.09 3.34 14.57
C LYS A 42 -3.20 2.87 15.73
N ASN A 43 -2.62 1.68 15.64
CA ASN A 43 -1.81 1.11 16.71
C ASN A 43 -0.59 0.35 16.13
N PRO A 44 0.47 1.10 15.75
CA PRO A 44 1.61 0.54 15.03
C PRO A 44 2.35 -0.55 15.82
N ASP A 45 2.33 -0.47 17.16
CA ASP A 45 2.97 -1.46 18.04
C ASP A 45 2.26 -2.83 18.06
N LYS A 46 1.02 -2.90 17.55
CA LYS A 46 0.21 -4.13 17.49
C LYS A 46 0.00 -4.66 16.07
N ILE A 47 0.79 -4.19 15.10
CA ILE A 47 0.64 -4.63 13.71
C ILE A 47 0.94 -6.14 13.60
N LYS A 48 -0.09 -6.91 13.25
CA LYS A 48 0.08 -8.29 12.79
C LYS A 48 0.49 -8.27 11.32
N LEU A 49 1.79 -8.31 11.04
CA LEU A 49 2.36 -8.19 9.69
C LEU A 49 1.67 -9.12 8.68
N ARG A 50 1.49 -10.40 9.01
CA ARG A 50 0.81 -11.39 8.14
C ARG A 50 -0.60 -10.97 7.74
N THR A 51 -1.34 -10.31 8.62
CA THR A 51 -2.70 -9.84 8.34
C THR A 51 -2.68 -8.69 7.33
N VAL A 52 -1.75 -7.74 7.51
CA VAL A 52 -1.56 -6.61 6.59
C VAL A 52 -1.13 -7.10 5.22
N GLU A 53 -0.14 -7.98 5.16
CA GLU A 53 0.36 -8.57 3.91
C GLU A 53 -0.76 -9.30 3.15
N SER A 54 -1.53 -10.15 3.87
CA SER A 54 -2.64 -10.89 3.28
C SER A 54 -3.73 -9.97 2.74
N ALA A 55 -4.05 -8.88 3.47
CA ALA A 55 -5.03 -7.90 3.04
C ALA A 55 -4.59 -7.16 1.77
N VAL A 56 -3.32 -6.76 1.70
CA VAL A 56 -2.74 -6.12 0.50
C VAL A 56 -2.74 -7.09 -0.68
N VAL A 57 -2.32 -8.35 -0.50
CA VAL A 57 -2.35 -9.37 -1.56
C VAL A 57 -3.77 -9.61 -2.07
N LYS A 58 -4.75 -9.75 -1.17
CA LYS A 58 -6.16 -9.92 -1.54
C LYS A 58 -6.67 -8.73 -2.35
N PHE A 59 -6.36 -7.51 -1.90
CA PHE A 59 -6.73 -6.29 -2.61
C PHE A 59 -6.12 -6.24 -4.01
N LEU A 60 -4.81 -6.49 -4.16
CA LEU A 60 -4.13 -6.46 -5.45
C LEU A 60 -4.64 -7.55 -6.41
N ARG A 61 -4.95 -8.74 -5.89
CA ARG A 61 -5.60 -9.80 -6.69
C ARG A 61 -6.97 -9.38 -7.21
N ALA A 62 -7.78 -8.74 -6.37
CA ALA A 62 -9.10 -8.25 -6.78
C ALA A 62 -9.01 -7.16 -7.86
N GLN A 63 -7.98 -6.32 -7.86
CA GLN A 63 -7.79 -5.31 -8.92
C GLN A 63 -7.35 -5.92 -10.26
N ARG A 64 -6.65 -7.06 -10.27
CA ARG A 64 -6.28 -7.77 -11.51
C ARG A 64 -7.47 -8.39 -12.23
N SER A 65 -8.55 -8.70 -11.52
CA SER A 65 -9.78 -9.23 -12.09
C SER A 65 -10.73 -8.15 -12.64
N ASN A 66 -10.37 -6.87 -12.48
CA ASN A 66 -11.19 -5.71 -12.81
C ASN A 66 -10.70 -4.97 -14.07
N THR A 67 -9.77 -5.59 -14.81
CA THR A 67 -9.28 -5.22 -16.14
C THR A 67 -9.69 -6.31 -17.12
#